data_AF-A0A927SZ32-F1
#
_entry.id   AF-A0A927SZ32-F1
#
_cell.length_a   1.000
_cell.length_b   1.000
_cell.length_c   1.000
_cell.angle_alpha   90.00
_cell.angle_beta   90.00
_cell.angle_gamma   90.00
#
_symmetry.space_group_name_H-M   'P 1'
#
loop_
_entity.id
_entity.type
_entity.pdbx_description
1 polymer ?
#
loop_
_entity_poly.entity_id
_entity_poly.type
_entity_poly.pdbx_seq_one_letter_code
_entity_poly.pdbx_strand_id
1 'polypeptide(L)'
;MADKIVLSFTKGQYRRLLDMVYLGNTMLSASEKYNEEACNQVESIVFSKVAQIGRPQYAENIEDYGGWIPTREYEQKGVIASMEEYDDAMFWENLIHKLALKDVAQFADVNNPDILFSAIDQRMEQYSKYLDEHGFSKIKVEGMEEFEIPDTFRTMNVGEIDMDAFADYDEEEDD
;
A
#
# COMPACT_ATOMS: atom_id res chain seq x y z
N MET A 1 31.22 23.14 2.77
CA MET A 1 30.79 22.26 1.65
C MET A 1 30.28 20.99 2.30
N ALA A 2 29.06 20.55 1.97
CA ALA A 2 28.60 19.24 2.44
C ALA A 2 29.47 18.15 1.80
N ASP A 3 29.86 17.15 2.59
CA ASP A 3 30.59 15.99 2.07
C ASP A 3 29.70 15.26 1.06
N LYS A 4 30.19 15.11 -0.17
CA LYS A 4 29.45 14.42 -1.24
C LYS A 4 29.83 12.95 -1.25
N ILE A 5 28.81 12.09 -1.28
CA ILE A 5 28.96 10.64 -1.49
C ILE A 5 28.78 10.35 -2.98
N VAL A 6 29.70 9.57 -3.56
CA VAL A 6 29.63 9.13 -4.96
C VAL A 6 29.41 7.63 -4.99
N LEU A 7 28.32 7.20 -5.63
CA LEU A 7 27.97 5.80 -5.82
C LEU A 7 28.07 5.44 -7.31
N SER A 8 28.52 4.23 -7.61
CA SER A 8 28.58 3.68 -8.96
C SER A 8 27.68 2.45 -9.06
N PHE A 9 26.80 2.44 -10.06
CA PHE A 9 25.82 1.38 -10.26
C PHE A 9 25.89 0.85 -11.68
N THR A 10 25.63 -0.44 -11.85
CA THR A 10 25.21 -0.99 -13.16
C THR A 10 23.80 -0.49 -13.50
N LYS A 11 23.41 -0.56 -14.78
CA LYS A 11 22.04 -0.18 -15.21
C LYS A 11 20.96 -0.91 -14.42
N GLY A 12 21.16 -2.21 -14.16
CA GLY A 12 20.22 -3.03 -13.41
C GLY A 12 20.20 -2.76 -11.91
N GLN A 13 21.32 -2.35 -11.30
CA GLN A 13 21.33 -1.89 -9.90
C GLN A 13 20.64 -0.54 -9.76
N TYR A 14 20.84 0.36 -10.71
CA TYR A 14 20.21 1.67 -10.69
C TYR A 14 18.70 1.58 -10.93
N ARG A 15 18.21 0.65 -11.77
CA ARG A 15 16.76 0.38 -11.84
C ARG A 15 16.19 0.00 -10.47
N ARG A 16 16.83 -0.93 -9.77
CA ARG A 16 16.40 -1.33 -8.41
C ARG A 16 16.48 -0.17 -7.41
N LEU A 17 17.45 0.72 -7.57
CA LEU A 17 17.54 1.94 -6.75
C LEU A 17 16.33 2.85 -6.98
N LEU A 18 15.89 3.04 -8.23
CA LEU A 18 14.67 3.80 -8.52
C LEU A 18 13.47 3.17 -7.80
N ASP A 19 13.31 1.85 -7.90
CA ASP A 19 12.18 1.14 -7.27
C ASP A 19 12.21 1.34 -5.74
N MET A 20 13.37 1.16 -5.11
CA MET A 20 13.54 1.36 -3.67
C MET A 20 13.32 2.80 -3.22
N VAL A 21 13.76 3.79 -4.00
CA VAL A 21 13.63 5.21 -3.66
C VAL A 21 12.19 5.68 -3.83
N TYR A 22 11.49 5.22 -4.87
CA TYR A 22 10.06 5.48 -5.06
C TYR A 22 9.24 4.90 -3.90
N LEU A 23 9.37 3.58 -3.66
CA LEU A 23 8.68 2.88 -2.56
C LEU A 23 9.00 3.52 -1.20
N GLY A 24 10.27 3.83 -0.97
CA GLY A 24 10.72 4.48 0.25
C GLY A 24 10.14 5.88 0.42
N ASN A 25 10.09 6.69 -0.64
CA ASN A 25 9.48 8.01 -0.59
C ASN A 25 7.98 7.91 -0.28
N THR A 26 7.25 7.05 -0.98
CA THR A 26 5.81 6.83 -0.73
C THR A 26 5.54 6.47 0.74
N MET A 27 6.30 5.52 1.29
CA MET A 27 6.13 5.08 2.68
C MET A 27 6.50 6.17 3.70
N LEU A 28 7.56 6.94 3.45
CA LEU A 28 8.00 8.00 4.36
C LEU A 28 7.04 9.19 4.33
N SER A 29 6.55 9.56 3.15
CA SER A 29 5.59 10.66 2.96
C SER A 29 4.22 10.35 3.56
N ALA A 30 3.84 9.08 3.68
CA ALA A 30 2.65 8.67 4.43
C ALA A 30 2.76 8.90 5.95
N SER A 31 3.95 9.23 6.48
CA SER A 31 4.19 9.44 7.91
C SER A 31 4.50 10.90 8.21
N GLU A 32 3.71 11.53 9.09
CA GLU A 32 3.90 12.91 9.57
C GLU A 32 5.26 13.18 10.24
N LYS A 33 6.01 12.14 10.60
CA LYS A 33 7.33 12.25 11.22
C LYS A 33 8.44 12.67 10.26
N TYR A 34 8.24 12.49 8.96
CA TYR A 34 9.26 12.77 7.96
C TYR A 34 8.93 14.06 7.21
N ASN A 35 9.99 14.79 6.81
CA ASN A 35 9.82 15.94 5.94
C ASN A 35 9.67 15.42 4.50
N GLU A 36 8.45 15.46 3.99
CA GLU A 36 8.08 15.06 2.63
C GLU A 36 8.95 15.78 1.58
N GLU A 37 9.14 17.10 1.69
CA GLU A 37 9.95 17.87 0.74
C GLU A 37 11.41 17.38 0.70
N ALA A 38 11.98 17.05 1.86
CA ALA A 38 13.32 16.50 1.93
C ALA A 38 13.43 15.12 1.26
N CYS A 39 12.38 14.29 1.37
CA CYS A 39 12.33 12.98 0.72
C CYS A 39 12.15 13.13 -0.80
N ASN A 40 11.24 14.01 -1.24
CA ASN A 40 11.01 14.36 -2.64
C ASN A 40 12.28 14.91 -3.31
N GLN A 41 13.10 15.69 -2.60
CA GLN A 41 14.39 16.18 -3.11
C GLN A 41 15.38 15.02 -3.35
N VAL A 42 15.43 14.04 -2.46
CA VAL A 42 16.30 12.86 -2.63
C VAL A 42 15.82 12.02 -3.81
N GLU A 43 14.52 11.76 -3.91
CA GLU A 43 13.92 11.06 -5.04
C GLU A 43 14.25 11.77 -6.36
N SER A 44 13.98 13.07 -6.44
CA SER A 44 14.24 13.91 -7.62
C SER A 44 15.71 13.86 -8.06
N ILE A 45 16.67 13.90 -7.12
CA ILE A 45 18.09 13.74 -7.45
C ILE A 45 18.36 12.39 -8.09
N VAL A 46 17.80 11.32 -7.54
CA VAL A 46 17.95 9.98 -8.10
C VAL A 46 17.31 9.93 -9.47
N PHE A 47 16.02 10.26 -9.64
CA PHE A 47 15.31 10.21 -10.92
C PHE A 47 15.90 11.14 -11.99
N SER A 48 16.60 12.22 -11.62
CA SER A 48 17.31 13.08 -12.59
C SER A 48 18.37 12.36 -13.44
N LYS A 49 18.78 11.15 -13.06
CA LYS A 49 19.83 10.38 -13.76
C LYS A 49 19.28 9.22 -14.61
N VAL A 50 17.97 9.07 -14.76
CA VAL A 50 17.36 7.95 -15.54
C VAL A 50 17.82 7.89 -17.01
N ALA A 51 18.14 9.04 -17.61
CA ALA A 51 18.69 9.08 -18.96
C ALA A 51 20.02 8.31 -19.08
N GLN A 52 20.82 8.22 -18.01
CA GLN A 52 22.11 7.53 -18.01
C GLN A 52 21.98 6.00 -18.16
N ILE A 53 20.83 5.44 -17.79
CA ILE A 53 20.53 4.03 -18.02
C ILE A 53 19.83 3.76 -19.35
N GLY A 54 19.59 4.80 -20.16
CA GLY A 54 18.86 4.70 -21.44
C GLY A 54 17.35 4.60 -21.26
N ARG A 55 16.82 5.16 -20.17
CA ARG A 55 15.38 5.21 -19.85
C ARG A 55 14.94 6.65 -19.52
N PRO A 56 15.14 7.64 -20.41
CA PRO A 56 14.74 9.02 -20.13
C PRO A 56 13.24 9.16 -19.86
N GLN A 57 12.41 8.27 -20.40
CA GLN A 57 10.97 8.29 -20.23
C GLN A 57 10.48 7.85 -18.84
N TYR A 58 11.37 7.43 -17.93
CA TYR A 58 11.01 7.04 -16.56
C TYR A 58 10.83 8.22 -15.63
N ALA A 59 11.29 9.41 -16.02
CA ALA A 59 11.17 10.60 -15.20
C ALA A 59 10.91 11.81 -16.10
N GLU A 60 10.14 12.76 -15.58
CA GLU A 60 9.97 14.07 -16.19
C GLU A 60 10.32 15.16 -15.21
N ASN A 61 10.86 16.28 -15.71
CA ASN A 61 11.15 17.43 -14.89
C ASN A 61 9.96 18.38 -14.92
N ILE A 62 9.35 18.60 -13.76
CA ILE A 62 8.21 19.50 -13.59
C ILE A 62 8.67 20.75 -12.85
N GLU A 63 8.63 21.90 -13.54
CA GLU A 63 9.07 23.19 -13.00
C GLU A 63 8.28 23.59 -11.75
N ASP A 64 6.95 23.39 -11.77
CA ASP A 64 6.06 23.71 -10.64
C ASP A 64 6.35 22.86 -9.40
N TYR A 65 6.82 21.62 -9.60
CA TYR A 65 7.24 20.72 -8.53
C TYR A 65 8.71 20.92 -8.13
N GLY A 66 9.47 21.70 -8.91
CA GLY A 66 10.88 21.99 -8.66
C GLY A 66 11.83 20.81 -8.82
N GLY A 67 11.45 19.77 -9.57
CA GLY A 67 12.19 18.51 -9.56
C GLY A 67 11.83 17.50 -10.65
N TRP A 68 12.55 16.39 -10.65
CA TRP A 68 12.23 15.22 -11.44
C TRP A 68 11.25 14.34 -10.67
N ILE A 69 10.17 13.92 -11.34
CA ILE A 69 9.21 12.97 -10.80
C ILE A 69 9.17 11.71 -11.66
N PRO A 70 8.81 10.55 -11.11
CA PRO A 70 8.48 9.36 -11.89
C PRO A 70 7.33 9.65 -12.85
N THR A 71 7.40 9.06 -14.05
CA THR A 71 6.28 9.12 -15.00
C THR A 71 5.27 8.01 -14.75
N ARG A 72 4.06 8.15 -15.27
CA ARG A 72 3.06 7.06 -15.28
C ARG A 72 3.60 5.77 -15.92
N GLU A 73 4.41 5.87 -16.98
CA GLU A 73 5.06 4.70 -17.60
C GLU A 73 6.00 4.00 -16.61
N TYR A 74 6.70 4.74 -15.74
CA TYR A 74 7.54 4.14 -14.72
C TYR A 74 6.71 3.40 -13.66
N GLU A 75 5.64 4.04 -13.20
CA GLU A 75 4.73 3.56 -12.16
C GLU A 75 4.02 2.26 -12.58
N GLN A 76 3.54 2.20 -13.82
CA GLN A 76 2.87 1.03 -14.40
C GLN A 76 3.81 -0.17 -14.64
N LYS A 77 5.13 -0.02 -14.47
CA LYS A 77 6.10 -1.13 -14.62
C LYS A 77 6.22 -2.00 -13.38
N GLY A 78 5.09 -2.28 -12.73
CA GLY A 78 4.95 -3.25 -11.66
C GLY A 78 5.30 -2.75 -10.26
N VAL A 79 5.84 -1.54 -10.09
CA VAL A 79 6.13 -1.03 -8.73
C VAL A 79 4.85 -0.72 -7.96
N ILE A 80 3.81 -0.23 -8.64
CA ILE A 80 2.48 -0.04 -8.05
C ILE A 80 1.82 -1.39 -7.75
N ALA A 81 1.77 -2.31 -8.73
CA ALA A 81 1.18 -3.63 -8.50
C ALA A 81 1.83 -4.38 -7.31
N SER A 82 3.16 -4.33 -7.19
CA SER A 82 3.84 -4.90 -6.01
C SER A 82 3.52 -4.19 -4.70
N MET A 83 3.20 -2.89 -4.75
CA MET A 83 2.77 -2.13 -3.57
C MET A 83 1.34 -2.51 -3.18
N GLU A 84 0.43 -2.65 -4.15
CA GLU A 84 -0.96 -3.06 -3.94
C GLU A 84 -1.06 -4.50 -3.40
N GLU A 85 -0.31 -5.45 -3.97
CA GLU A 85 -0.21 -6.82 -3.45
C GLU A 85 0.28 -6.84 -2.00
N TYR A 86 1.29 -6.01 -1.68
CA TYR A 86 1.80 -5.90 -0.31
C TYR A 86 0.78 -5.27 0.63
N ASP A 87 0.12 -4.19 0.20
CA ASP A 87 -0.85 -3.46 1.01
C ASP A 87 -2.09 -4.32 1.32
N ASP A 88 -2.59 -5.09 0.35
CA ASP A 88 -3.69 -6.03 0.58
C ASP A 88 -3.30 -7.15 1.57
N ALA A 89 -2.14 -7.80 1.35
CA ALA A 89 -1.65 -8.82 2.27
C ALA A 89 -1.46 -8.28 3.69
N MET A 90 -0.81 -7.11 3.84
CA MET A 90 -0.58 -6.47 5.12
C MET A 90 -1.86 -6.00 5.79
N PHE A 91 -2.87 -5.58 5.02
CA PHE A 91 -4.16 -5.19 5.55
C PHE A 91 -4.83 -6.37 6.26
N TRP A 92 -4.92 -7.52 5.61
CA TRP A 92 -5.53 -8.72 6.18
C TRP A 92 -4.75 -9.22 7.40
N GLU A 93 -3.42 -9.31 7.30
CA GLU A 93 -2.58 -9.73 8.43
C GLU A 93 -2.76 -8.83 9.66
N ASN A 94 -2.75 -7.50 9.46
CA ASN A 94 -2.93 -6.54 10.55
C ASN A 94 -4.34 -6.60 11.15
N LEU A 95 -5.38 -6.76 10.33
CA LEU A 95 -6.76 -6.91 10.79
C LEU A 95 -6.90 -8.16 11.66
N ILE A 96 -6.45 -9.31 11.15
CA ILE A 96 -6.48 -10.60 11.85
C ILE A 96 -5.74 -10.51 13.19
N HIS A 97 -4.52 -9.95 13.18
CA HIS A 97 -3.72 -9.81 14.39
C HIS A 97 -4.41 -8.90 15.43
N LYS A 98 -4.95 -7.75 15.01
CA LYS A 98 -5.65 -6.83 15.94
C LYS A 98 -6.94 -7.43 16.50
N LEU A 99 -7.70 -8.18 15.71
CA LEU A 99 -8.90 -8.88 16.17
C LEU A 99 -8.55 -10.00 17.17
N ALA A 100 -7.51 -10.77 16.88
CA ALA A 100 -7.00 -11.79 17.79
C ALA A 100 -6.55 -11.20 19.12
N LEU A 101 -5.76 -10.11 19.08
CA LEU A 101 -5.33 -9.38 20.27
C LEU A 101 -6.51 -8.86 21.08
N LYS A 102 -7.50 -8.24 20.42
CA LYS A 102 -8.71 -7.72 21.08
C LYS A 102 -9.46 -8.80 21.84
N ASP A 103 -9.61 -9.99 21.25
CA ASP A 103 -10.33 -11.08 21.90
C ASP A 103 -9.53 -11.70 23.03
N VAL A 104 -8.25 -11.99 22.82
CA VAL A 104 -7.41 -12.63 23.83
C VAL A 104 -7.16 -11.69 25.02
N ALA A 105 -7.00 -10.39 24.77
CA ALA A 105 -6.83 -9.39 25.82
C ALA A 105 -8.05 -9.28 26.77
N GLN A 106 -9.26 -9.59 26.31
CA GLN A 106 -10.46 -9.62 27.17
C GLN A 106 -10.43 -10.73 28.21
N PHE A 107 -9.62 -11.77 28.00
CA PHE A 107 -9.48 -12.91 28.90
C PHE A 107 -8.15 -12.91 29.68
N ALA A 108 -7.34 -11.85 29.55
CA ALA A 108 -5.98 -11.84 30.05
C ALA A 108 -5.88 -11.52 31.56
N ASP A 109 -5.96 -12.56 32.39
CA ASP A 109 -5.22 -12.68 33.66
C ASP A 109 -4.19 -13.81 33.52
N VAL A 110 -3.32 -13.72 32.52
CA VAL A 110 -2.34 -14.76 32.19
C VAL A 110 -0.93 -14.28 32.53
N ASN A 111 -0.44 -14.71 33.69
CA ASN A 111 0.94 -14.52 34.15
C ASN A 111 1.98 -15.34 33.35
N ASN A 112 1.62 -15.86 32.16
CA ASN A 112 2.48 -16.67 31.31
C ASN A 112 2.43 -16.20 29.85
N PRO A 113 3.50 -15.53 29.36
CA PRO A 113 3.61 -15.05 27.98
C PRO A 113 3.45 -16.14 26.92
N ASP A 114 3.94 -17.36 27.16
CA ASP A 114 3.88 -18.43 26.15
C ASP A 114 2.44 -18.88 25.89
N ILE A 115 1.62 -18.92 26.94
CA ILE A 115 0.18 -19.22 26.82
C ILE A 115 -0.53 -18.09 26.07
N LEU A 116 -0.13 -16.84 26.30
CA LEU A 116 -0.69 -15.68 25.62
C LEU A 116 -0.38 -15.70 24.12
N PHE A 117 0.88 -15.94 23.74
CA PHE A 117 1.27 -16.04 22.32
C PHE A 117 0.54 -17.18 21.63
N SER A 118 0.50 -18.38 22.24
CA SER A 118 -0.22 -19.51 21.65
C SER A 118 -1.72 -19.25 21.49
N ALA A 119 -2.34 -18.54 22.43
CA ALA A 119 -3.75 -18.16 22.32
C ALA A 119 -3.99 -17.13 21.20
N ILE A 120 -3.08 -16.17 21.01
CA ILE A 120 -3.13 -15.21 19.90
C ILE A 120 -2.99 -15.95 18.56
N ASP A 121 -2.01 -16.82 18.41
CA ASP A 121 -1.78 -17.58 17.17
C ASP A 121 -3.01 -18.43 16.80
N GLN A 122 -3.57 -19.17 17.77
CA GLN A 122 -4.79 -19.95 17.54
C GLN A 122 -5.97 -19.06 17.16
N ARG A 123 -6.09 -17.86 17.73
CA ARG A 123 -7.16 -16.93 17.41
C ARG A 123 -6.96 -16.29 16.03
N MET A 124 -5.72 -16.02 15.63
CA MET A 124 -5.38 -15.56 14.29
C MET A 124 -5.74 -16.59 13.22
N GLU A 125 -5.45 -17.87 13.44
CA GLU A 125 -5.84 -18.95 12.50
C GLU A 125 -7.36 -19.01 12.29
N GLN A 126 -8.14 -18.84 13.37
CA GLN A 126 -9.61 -18.80 13.28
C GLN A 126 -10.11 -17.60 12.47
N TYR A 127 -9.52 -16.42 12.69
CA TYR A 127 -9.87 -15.22 11.95
C TYR A 127 -9.45 -15.30 10.48
N SER A 128 -8.25 -15.79 10.18
CA SER A 128 -7.78 -16.02 8.80
C SER A 128 -8.78 -16.88 8.04
N LYS A 129 -9.08 -18.08 8.54
CA LYS A 129 -10.01 -18.99 7.87
C LYS A 129 -11.39 -18.36 7.67
N TYR A 130 -11.90 -17.65 8.67
CA TYR A 130 -13.21 -17.01 8.59
C TYR A 130 -13.25 -15.90 7.54
N LEU A 131 -12.22 -15.06 7.49
CA LEU A 131 -12.13 -13.92 6.56
C LEU A 131 -11.83 -14.39 5.14
N ASP A 132 -11.06 -15.47 4.95
CA ASP A 132 -10.84 -16.10 3.64
C ASP A 132 -12.16 -16.59 3.03
N GLU A 133 -13.06 -17.14 3.86
CA GLU A 133 -14.34 -17.68 3.38
C GLU A 133 -15.43 -16.62 3.18
N HIS A 134 -15.37 -15.49 3.90
CA HIS A 134 -16.51 -14.57 4.01
C HIS A 134 -16.19 -13.10 3.71
N GLY A 135 -14.92 -12.72 3.66
CA GLY A 135 -14.48 -11.33 3.57
C GLY A 135 -15.18 -10.44 4.60
N PHE A 136 -15.68 -9.29 4.13
CA PHE A 136 -16.43 -8.34 4.97
C PHE A 136 -17.94 -8.62 5.08
N SER A 137 -18.48 -9.56 4.30
CA SER A 137 -19.93 -9.75 4.15
C SER A 137 -20.66 -10.09 5.46
N LYS A 138 -19.94 -10.63 6.45
CA LYS A 138 -20.46 -11.02 7.76
C LYS A 138 -19.96 -10.15 8.91
N ILE A 139 -19.12 -9.14 8.63
CA ILE A 139 -18.62 -8.23 9.65
C ILE A 139 -19.70 -7.19 9.96
N LYS A 140 -20.05 -7.06 11.25
CA LYS A 140 -20.96 -6.04 11.75
C LYS A 140 -20.25 -5.19 12.81
N VAL A 141 -20.44 -3.88 12.72
CA VAL A 141 -19.97 -2.94 13.75
C VAL A 141 -21.12 -2.71 14.72
N GLU A 142 -20.97 -3.18 15.95
CA GLU A 142 -21.98 -2.99 16.99
C GLU A 142 -22.22 -1.50 17.26
N GLY A 143 -23.48 -1.09 17.28
CA GLY A 143 -23.89 0.32 17.49
C GLY A 143 -23.79 1.21 16.25
N MET A 144 -23.37 0.68 15.09
CA MET A 144 -23.43 1.42 13.82
C MET A 144 -24.84 1.36 13.25
N GLU A 145 -25.39 2.52 12.88
CA GLU A 145 -26.70 2.62 12.23
C GLU A 145 -26.67 1.93 10.85
N GLU A 146 -27.79 1.31 10.46
CA GLU A 146 -27.90 0.75 9.12
C GLU A 146 -27.80 1.88 8.09
N PHE A 147 -27.05 1.62 7.02
CA PHE A 147 -26.95 2.58 5.92
C PHE A 147 -28.31 2.70 5.24
N GLU A 148 -29.01 3.80 5.48
CA GLU A 148 -30.23 4.14 4.77
C GLU A 148 -29.88 4.67 3.39
N ILE A 149 -30.32 3.98 2.33
CA ILE A 149 -30.10 4.40 0.94
C ILE A 149 -30.78 5.77 0.75
N PRO A 150 -30.03 6.86 0.51
CA PRO A 150 -30.62 8.18 0.35
C PRO A 150 -31.56 8.20 -0.86
N ASP A 151 -32.64 8.98 -0.79
CA ASP A 151 -33.58 9.11 -1.92
C ASP A 151 -32.89 9.61 -3.21
N THR A 152 -31.75 10.29 -3.10
CA THR A 152 -30.91 10.73 -4.23
C THR A 152 -30.25 9.59 -4.99
N PHE A 153 -30.13 8.39 -4.41
CA PHE A 153 -29.61 7.20 -5.10
C PHE A 153 -30.63 6.64 -6.10
N ARG A 154 -31.92 6.99 -6.02
CA ARG A 154 -32.97 6.45 -6.91
C ARG A 154 -32.91 6.94 -8.36
N THR A 155 -32.03 7.87 -8.72
CA THR A 155 -31.96 8.41 -10.10
C THR A 155 -30.80 7.91 -10.94
N MET A 156 -29.83 7.20 -10.35
CA MET A 156 -28.90 6.40 -11.14
C MET A 156 -29.39 4.96 -11.12
N ASN A 157 -30.06 4.55 -12.19
CA ASN A 157 -30.23 3.13 -12.49
C ASN A 157 -28.86 2.58 -12.92
N VAL A 158 -27.93 2.52 -11.97
CA VAL A 158 -26.76 1.67 -12.10
C VAL A 158 -27.36 0.28 -11.93
N GLY A 159 -27.45 -0.48 -13.03
CA GLY A 159 -27.83 -1.90 -12.96
C GLY A 159 -26.97 -2.61 -11.91
N GLU A 160 -27.40 -3.80 -11.45
CA GLU A 160 -26.70 -4.60 -10.43
C GLU A 160 -25.19 -4.34 -10.47
N ILE A 161 -24.70 -3.62 -9.47
CA ILE A 161 -23.27 -3.36 -9.35
C ILE A 161 -22.69 -4.70 -8.95
N ASP A 162 -22.14 -5.39 -9.95
CA ASP A 162 -21.32 -6.54 -9.73
C ASP A 162 -20.11 -6.09 -8.90
N MET A 163 -20.04 -6.54 -7.64
CA MET A 163 -18.89 -6.23 -6.79
C MET A 163 -17.61 -6.85 -7.34
N ASP A 164 -17.71 -7.88 -8.18
CA ASP A 164 -16.57 -8.49 -8.84
C ASP A 164 -16.08 -7.63 -10.03
N ALA A 165 -16.91 -6.72 -10.57
CA ALA A 165 -16.49 -5.80 -11.65
C ALA A 165 -15.49 -4.74 -11.18
N PHE A 166 -15.29 -4.57 -9.87
CA PHE A 166 -14.22 -3.72 -9.34
C PHE A 166 -12.89 -4.47 -9.18
N ALA A 167 -12.88 -5.81 -9.27
CA ALA A 167 -11.66 -6.60 -9.23
C ALA A 167 -10.94 -6.62 -10.60
N ASP A 168 -11.63 -6.29 -11.69
CA ASP A 168 -11.11 -6.36 -13.07
C ASP A 168 -10.46 -5.05 -13.56
N TYR A 169 -10.17 -4.08 -12.69
CA TYR A 169 -9.56 -2.81 -13.13
C TYR A 169 -8.09 -2.91 -13.59
N ASP A 170 -7.48 -4.10 -13.56
CA ASP A 170 -6.08 -4.33 -13.92
C ASP A 170 -5.83 -5.05 -15.26
N GLU A 171 -6.87 -5.44 -16.00
CA GLU A 171 -6.69 -6.04 -17.32
C GLU A 171 -7.48 -5.27 -18.37
N GLU A 172 -7.02 -4.11 -18.85
CA GLU A 172 -7.14 -3.68 -20.26
C GLU A 172 -6.26 -2.44 -20.54
N GLU A 173 -5.10 -2.66 -21.17
CA GLU A 173 -4.70 -2.07 -22.47
C GLU A 173 -3.22 -2.41 -22.74
N ASP A 174 -2.99 -3.64 -23.20
CA ASP A 174 -1.85 -3.98 -24.07
C ASP A 174 -2.39 -3.98 -25.51
N ASP A 175 -2.12 -2.89 -26.25
CA ASP A 175 -2.03 -2.85 -27.71
C ASP A 175 -1.05 -1.74 -28.17
#